data_AF-A0AAW7AJ00-F1
#
_entry.id   AF-A0AAW7AJ00-F1
#
_cell.length_a   1.000
_cell.length_b   1.000
_cell.length_c   1.000
_cell.angle_alpha   90.00
_cell.angle_beta   90.00
_cell.angle_gamma   90.00
#
_symmetry.space_group_name_H-M   'P 1'
#
loop_
_entity.id
_entity.type
_entity.pdbx_description
1 polymer ?
#
loop_
_entity_poly.entity_id
_entity_poly.type
_entity_poly.pdbx_seq_one_letter_code
_entity_poly.pdbx_strand_id
1 'polypeptide(L)'
;MKVIALAHNITDEREDHLDKQPIDTVREYCKNNGLKITKIYDEESTLVDDINDNHIKPKRVVFWGTYEDYPKLDKLCSKRKIKFITIFPMLV
;
A
#
# COMPACT_ATOMS: atom_id res chain seq x y z
N MET A 1 13.47 -7.46 4.01
CA MET A 1 13.63 -6.00 3.70
C MET A 1 12.43 -5.23 4.24
N LYS A 2 12.60 -4.02 4.80
CA LYS A 2 11.50 -3.25 5.43
C LYS A 2 10.66 -2.49 4.41
N VAL A 3 9.32 -2.53 4.56
CA VAL A 3 8.36 -1.86 3.66
C VAL A 3 7.22 -1.22 4.46
N ILE A 4 6.59 -0.21 3.86
CA ILE A 4 5.32 0.33 4.33
C ILE A 4 4.20 -0.32 3.50
N ALA A 5 3.08 -0.61 4.14
CA ALA A 5 1.88 -1.10 3.49
C ALA A 5 0.82 0.01 3.43
N LEU A 6 0.15 0.15 2.29
CA LEU A 6 -1.06 0.96 2.14
C LEU A 6 -2.19 0.04 1.64
N ALA A 7 -3.24 -0.09 2.43
CA ALA A 7 -4.39 -0.90 2.06
C ALA A 7 -5.65 -0.32 2.72
N HIS A 8 -6.57 0.18 1.91
CA HIS A 8 -7.85 0.68 2.38
C HIS A 8 -8.69 -0.52 2.85
N ASN A 9 -9.39 -0.37 3.97
CA ASN A 9 -10.41 -1.35 4.35
C ASN A 9 -11.60 -1.20 3.40
N ILE A 10 -12.13 -2.32 2.94
CA ILE A 10 -13.38 -2.35 2.18
C ILE A 10 -14.46 -2.81 3.15
N THR A 11 -15.40 -1.91 3.43
CA THR A 11 -16.50 -2.10 4.40
C THR A 11 -17.87 -1.81 3.77
N ASP A 12 -17.93 -1.76 2.44
CA ASP A 12 -19.18 -1.60 1.68
C ASP A 12 -19.62 -2.94 1.09
N GLU A 13 -20.63 -2.94 0.23
CA GLU A 13 -21.19 -4.14 -0.43
C GLU A 13 -20.15 -5.01 -1.16
N ARG A 14 -18.96 -4.48 -1.47
CA ARG A 14 -17.86 -5.24 -2.07
C ARG A 14 -17.19 -6.19 -1.08
N GLU A 15 -17.31 -5.95 0.23
CA GLU A 15 -16.72 -6.81 1.26
C GLU A 15 -17.21 -8.26 1.13
N ASP A 16 -18.50 -8.47 0.86
CA ASP A 16 -19.12 -9.79 0.70
C ASP A 16 -18.60 -10.56 -0.54
N HIS A 17 -17.91 -9.86 -1.45
CA HIS A 17 -17.34 -10.41 -2.67
C HIS A 17 -15.81 -10.56 -2.62
N LEU A 18 -15.18 -10.25 -1.48
CA LEU A 18 -13.75 -10.40 -1.29
C LEU A 18 -13.42 -11.69 -0.54
N ASP A 19 -12.59 -12.54 -1.14
CA ASP A 19 -12.02 -13.70 -0.45
C ASP A 19 -11.15 -13.28 0.75
N LYS A 20 -10.52 -12.10 0.66
CA LYS A 20 -9.62 -11.54 1.67
C LYS A 20 -9.71 -10.01 1.68
N GLN A 21 -9.61 -9.42 2.87
CA GLN A 21 -9.46 -7.97 3.00
C GLN A 21 -8.17 -7.49 2.29
N PRO A 22 -8.13 -6.27 1.73
CA PRO A 22 -6.97 -5.72 1.03
C PRO A 22 -5.65 -5.86 1.79
N ILE A 23 -5.67 -5.62 3.09
CA ILE A 23 -4.48 -5.73 3.94
C ILE A 23 -3.94 -7.17 4.04
N ASP A 24 -4.79 -8.18 4.01
CA ASP A 24 -4.36 -9.57 4.08
C ASP A 24 -3.67 -9.99 2.78
N THR A 25 -4.15 -9.49 1.63
CA THR A 25 -3.47 -9.64 0.34
C THR A 25 -2.08 -9.00 0.36
N VAL A 26 -1.94 -7.80 0.94
CA VAL A 26 -0.62 -7.13 1.09
C VAL A 26 0.31 -7.91 2.02
N ARG A 27 -0.21 -8.44 3.13
CA ARG A 27 0.56 -9.27 4.06
C ARG A 27 1.08 -10.54 3.41
N GLU A 28 0.23 -11.23 2.65
CA GLU A 28 0.60 -12.44 1.90
C GLU A 28 1.67 -12.16 0.85
N TYR A 29 1.47 -11.12 0.03
CA TYR A 29 2.47 -10.68 -0.94
C TYR A 29 3.81 -10.36 -0.26
N CYS A 30 3.79 -9.60 0.83
CA CYS A 30 4.99 -9.24 1.56
C CYS A 30 5.70 -10.48 2.11
N LYS A 31 4.96 -11.41 2.73
CA LYS A 31 5.50 -12.66 3.27
C LYS A 31 6.17 -13.50 2.17
N ASN A 32 5.50 -13.69 1.04
CA ASN A 32 6.00 -14.47 -0.09
C ASN A 32 7.27 -13.87 -0.73
N ASN A 33 7.44 -12.55 -0.63
CA ASN A 33 8.60 -11.83 -1.18
C ASN A 33 9.69 -11.49 -0.15
N GLY A 34 9.64 -12.03 1.08
CA GLY A 34 10.63 -11.73 2.13
C GLY A 34 10.64 -10.25 2.58
N LEU A 35 9.51 -9.57 2.42
CA LEU A 35 9.29 -8.19 2.85
C LEU A 35 8.69 -8.19 4.26
N LYS A 36 9.21 -7.30 5.11
CA LYS A 36 8.73 -7.09 6.47
C LYS A 36 8.02 -5.74 6.54
N ILE A 37 6.70 -5.78 6.77
CA ILE A 37 5.89 -4.58 6.96
C ILE A 37 6.29 -3.92 8.28
N THR A 38 6.58 -2.62 8.25
CA THR A 38 6.94 -1.84 9.45
C THR A 38 5.83 -0.94 9.95
N LYS A 39 4.96 -0.49 9.06
CA LYS A 39 3.77 0.30 9.37
C LYS A 39 2.74 0.07 8.26
N ILE A 40 1.47 0.09 8.65
CA ILE A 40 0.32 -0.07 7.77
C ILE A 40 -0.44 1.26 7.80
N TYR A 41 -0.86 1.72 6.63
CA TYR A 41 -1.75 2.85 6.45
C TYR A 41 -3.01 2.36 5.76
N ASP A 42 -4.13 2.87 6.20
CA ASP A 42 -5.47 2.70 5.62
C ASP A 42 -5.89 3.91 4.79
N GLU A 43 -5.24 5.07 4.96
CA GLU A 43 -5.47 6.29 4.17
C GLU A 43 -4.21 6.81 3.47
N GLU A 44 -4.34 7.23 2.20
CA GLU A 44 -3.26 7.85 1.43
C GLU A 44 -2.76 9.17 2.04
N SER A 45 -3.67 10.03 2.48
CA SER A 45 -3.37 11.34 3.08
C SER A 45 -2.39 11.21 4.24
N THR A 46 -2.69 10.33 5.19
CA THR A 46 -1.86 10.09 6.38
C THR A 46 -0.48 9.56 6.01
N LEU A 47 -0.38 8.68 4.99
CA LEU A 47 0.90 8.22 4.47
C LEU A 47 1.71 9.36 3.84
N VAL A 48 1.05 10.18 3.01
CA VAL A 48 1.67 11.30 2.31
C VAL A 48 2.21 12.34 3.31
N ASP A 49 1.41 12.67 4.33
CA ASP A 49 1.79 13.62 5.37
C ASP A 49 2.99 13.12 6.18
N ASP A 50 2.96 11.86 6.63
CA ASP A 50 4.09 11.25 7.35
C ASP A 50 5.39 11.19 6.52
N ILE A 51 5.29 11.05 5.19
CA ILE A 51 6.45 11.11 4.28
C ILE A 51 6.94 12.56 4.13
N ASN A 52 6.03 13.52 3.98
CA ASN A 52 6.37 14.93 3.77
C ASN A 52 7.00 15.55 5.02
N ASP A 53 6.44 15.25 6.19
CA ASP A 53 6.89 15.73 7.50
C ASP A 53 8.13 14.96 8.00
N ASN A 54 8.63 14.00 7.21
CA ASN A 54 9.78 13.14 7.52
C ASN A 54 9.61 12.28 8.79
N HIS A 55 8.38 12.04 9.24
CA HIS A 55 8.09 11.05 10.29
C HIS A 55 8.51 9.65 9.87
N ILE A 56 8.40 9.35 8.57
CA ILE A 56 8.91 8.12 7.97
C ILE A 56 9.77 8.41 6.72
N LYS A 57 10.69 7.48 6.42
CA LYS A 57 11.52 7.51 5.20
C LYS A 57 11.53 6.13 4.54
N PRO A 58 10.42 5.70 3.94
CA PRO A 58 10.33 4.38 3.34
C PRO A 58 11.19 4.28 2.10
N LYS A 59 11.82 3.12 1.89
CA LYS A 59 12.45 2.79 0.61
C LYS A 59 11.45 2.16 -0.37
N ARG A 60 10.40 1.54 0.16
CA ARG A 60 9.35 0.86 -0.61
C ARG A 60 8.00 0.99 0.07
N VAL A 61 6.97 1.16 -0.74
CA VAL A 61 5.57 1.13 -0.36
C VAL A 61 4.89 0.03 -1.17
N VAL A 62 4.17 -0.87 -0.51
CA VAL A 62 3.33 -1.89 -1.14
C VAL A 62 1.88 -1.45 -0.96
N PHE A 63 1.15 -1.34 -2.05
CA PHE A 63 -0.19 -0.77 -2.10
C PHE A 63 -1.18 -1.76 -2.72
N TRP A 64 -2.34 -1.96 -2.10
CA TRP A 64 -3.44 -2.73 -2.67
C TRP A 64 -4.33 -1.84 -3.54
N GLY A 65 -4.27 -2.00 -4.85
CA GLY A 65 -4.94 -1.16 -5.85
C GLY A 65 -4.07 -0.90 -7.07
N THR A 66 -4.50 0.04 -7.90
CA THR A 66 -3.79 0.51 -9.09
C THR A 66 -3.22 1.91 -8.88
N TYR A 67 -2.14 2.29 -9.57
CA TYR A 67 -1.57 3.63 -9.41
C TYR A 67 -2.55 4.75 -9.81
N GLU A 68 -3.55 4.44 -10.65
CA GLU A 68 -4.60 5.37 -11.07
C GLU A 68 -5.47 5.81 -9.90
N ASP A 69 -5.57 4.98 -8.85
CA ASP A 69 -6.30 5.30 -7.63
C ASP A 69 -5.62 6.44 -6.84
N TYR A 70 -4.28 6.59 -6.95
CA TYR A 70 -3.49 7.54 -6.15
C TYR A 70 -2.37 8.24 -6.96
N PRO A 71 -2.73 9.13 -7.91
CA PRO A 71 -1.74 9.82 -8.75
C PRO A 71 -0.84 10.79 -7.97
N LYS A 72 -1.28 11.27 -6.80
CA LYS A 72 -0.45 12.13 -5.93
C LYS A 72 0.62 11.32 -5.23
N LEU A 73 0.25 10.18 -4.62
CA LEU A 73 1.19 9.24 -4.02
C LEU A 73 2.23 8.73 -5.02
N ASP A 74 1.81 8.35 -6.24
CA ASP A 74 2.76 7.88 -7.27
C ASP A 74 3.80 8.95 -7.63
N LYS A 75 3.35 10.20 -7.85
CA LYS A 75 4.25 11.34 -8.07
C LYS A 75 5.20 11.57 -6.90
N LEU A 76 4.70 11.49 -5.67
CA LEU A 76 5.50 11.63 -4.46
C LEU A 76 6.58 10.54 -4.37
N CYS A 77 6.19 9.27 -4.56
CA CYS A 77 7.10 8.14 -4.54
C CYS A 77 8.18 8.28 -5.62
N SER A 78 7.80 8.65 -6.84
CA SER A 78 8.72 8.93 -7.94
C SER A 78 9.72 10.04 -7.59
N LYS A 79 9.24 11.19 -7.09
CA LYS A 79 10.08 12.33 -6.67
C LYS A 79 11.06 11.96 -5.55
N ARG A 80 10.62 11.13 -4.60
CA ARG A 80 11.41 10.72 -3.43
C ARG A 80 12.21 9.43 -3.65
N LYS A 81 12.20 8.87 -4.86
CA LYS A 81 12.86 7.58 -5.20
C LYS A 81 12.41 6.42 -4.30
N ILE A 82 11.14 6.44 -3.91
CA ILE A 82 10.49 5.35 -3.17
C ILE A 82 9.96 4.36 -4.19
N LYS A 83 10.28 3.07 -4.04
CA LYS A 83 9.72 2.05 -4.92
C LYS A 83 8.25 1.82 -4.57
N PHE A 84 7.34 2.24 -5.44
CA PHE A 84 5.91 2.01 -5.32
C PHE A 84 5.55 0.69 -5.99
N ILE A 85 4.99 -0.24 -5.23
CA ILE A 85 4.61 -1.58 -5.68
C ILE A 85 3.11 -1.69 -5.53
N THR A 86 2.40 -1.70 -6.64
CA THR A 86 0.96 -1.88 -6.67
C THR A 86 0.65 -3.36 -6.82
N ILE A 87 -0.18 -3.89 -5.94
CA ILE A 87 -0.74 -5.23 -6.06
C ILE A 87 -2.25 -5.08 -6.19
N PHE A 88 -2.83 -5.72 -7.19
CA PHE A 88 -4.27 -5.82 -7.31
C PHE A 88 -4.53 -7.29 -7.59
N PRO A 89 -5.37 -7.97 -6.78
CA PRO A 89 -5.76 -9.32 -7.12
C PRO A 89 -6.55 -9.22 -8.42
N MET A 90 -5.97 -9.69 -9.53
CA MET A 90 -6.81 -10.09 -10.65
C MET A 90 -7.72 -11.18 -10.10
N LEU A 91 -9.03 -10.91 -10.09
CA LEU A 91 -10.05 -11.94 -9.95
C LEU A 91 -9.73 -12.99 -11.03
N VAL A 92 -9.20 -14.13 -10.62
CA VAL A 92 -8.93 -15.27 -11.50
C VAL A 92 -10.17 -16.14 -11.55
#